data_AF-A0A7J7FPB0-F1
#
_entry.id   AF-A0A7J7FPB0-F1
#
_cell.length_a   1.000
_cell.length_b   1.000
_cell.length_c   1.000
_cell.angle_alpha   90.00
_cell.angle_beta   90.00
_cell.angle_gamma   90.00
#
_symmetry.space_group_name_H-M   'P 1'
#
loop_
_entity.id
_entity.type
_entity.pdbx_description
1 polymer ?
#
loop_
_entity_poly.entity_id
_entity_poly.type
_entity_poly.pdbx_seq_one_letter_code
_entity_poly.pdbx_strand_id
1 'polypeptide(L)'
;MFRRVSEQFTAMFRRKAFLHWYTGEGIDEMEFTEAESNMNDLVSEYQQYQDATVDEEDRETDKLKRYDLEDLRKTPNQFYALESSETEPAERTPQEEKMVARCRH
;
A
#
# COMPACT_ATOMS: atom_id res chain seq x y z
N MET A 1 20.01 -2.94 -14.50
CA MET A 1 21.02 -2.85 -15.59
C MET A 1 20.46 -3.38 -16.90
N PHE A 2 20.02 -4.64 -16.95
CA PHE A 2 19.48 -5.30 -18.15
C PHE A 2 18.33 -4.56 -18.85
N ARG A 3 17.42 -3.94 -18.08
CA ARG A 3 16.32 -3.13 -18.64
C ARG A 3 16.79 -2.01 -19.58
N ARG A 4 17.86 -1.29 -19.21
CA ARG A 4 18.41 -0.19 -20.02
C ARG A 4 19.04 -0.71 -21.31
N VAL A 5 19.70 -1.87 -21.24
CA VAL A 5 20.32 -2.50 -22.41
C VAL A 5 19.24 -3.01 -23.37
N SER A 6 18.19 -3.65 -22.85
CA SER A 6 17.02 -4.09 -23.62
C SER A 6 16.36 -2.90 -24.33
N GLU A 7 16.09 -1.80 -23.62
CA GLU A 7 15.49 -0.59 -24.23
C GLU A 7 16.32 -0.01 -25.39
N GLN A 8 17.65 0.08 -25.22
CA GLN A 8 18.53 0.56 -26.30
C GLN A 8 18.58 -0.42 -27.47
N PHE A 9 18.65 -1.72 -27.18
CA PHE A 9 18.63 -2.77 -28.19
C PHE A 9 17.34 -2.71 -29.02
N THR A 10 16.16 -2.68 -28.38
CA THR A 10 14.87 -2.57 -29.07
C THR A 10 14.81 -1.32 -29.95
N ALA A 11 15.32 -0.17 -29.47
CA ALA A 11 15.33 1.08 -30.22
C ALA A 11 16.23 1.02 -31.48
N MET A 12 17.33 0.29 -31.42
CA MET A 12 18.26 0.07 -32.53
C MET A 12 17.73 -0.99 -33.51
N PHE A 13 17.22 -2.11 -32.98
CA PHE A 13 16.67 -3.22 -33.75
C PHE A 13 15.46 -2.78 -34.59
N ARG A 14 14.55 -1.98 -34.02
CA ARG A 14 13.41 -1.38 -34.75
C ARG A 14 13.83 -0.51 -35.94
N ARG A 15 15.00 0.10 -35.88
CA ARG A 15 15.56 0.93 -36.96
C ARG A 15 16.46 0.13 -37.91
N LYS A 16 16.59 -1.19 -37.69
CA LYS A 16 17.54 -2.08 -38.37
C LYS A 16 18.98 -1.52 -38.36
N ALA A 17 19.33 -0.78 -37.29
CA ALA A 17 20.63 -0.14 -37.19
C ALA A 17 21.71 -1.21 -37.01
N PHE A 18 22.73 -1.20 -37.89
CA PHE A 18 23.87 -2.13 -37.89
C PHE A 18 23.52 -3.62 -38.05
N LEU A 19 22.27 -3.96 -38.40
CA LEU A 19 21.82 -5.35 -38.48
C LEU A 19 22.57 -6.17 -39.54
N HIS A 20 22.89 -5.54 -40.68
CA HIS A 20 23.55 -6.20 -41.83
C HIS A 20 24.93 -6.78 -41.52
N TRP A 21 25.63 -6.25 -40.50
CA TRP A 21 26.93 -6.78 -40.07
C TRP A 21 26.80 -8.17 -39.44
N TYR A 22 25.64 -8.47 -38.87
CA TYR A 22 25.38 -9.75 -38.22
C TYR A 22 24.63 -10.72 -39.14
N THR A 23 23.69 -10.21 -39.95
CA THR A 23 23.03 -11.05 -40.95
C THR A 23 23.97 -11.45 -42.10
N GLY A 24 25.01 -10.65 -42.36
CA GLY A 24 26.10 -11.02 -43.28
C GLY A 24 26.96 -12.20 -42.81
N GLU A 25 27.00 -12.45 -41.51
CA GLU A 25 27.66 -13.61 -40.89
C GLU A 25 26.74 -14.84 -40.80
N GLY A 26 25.49 -14.73 -41.28
CA GLY A 26 24.53 -15.83 -41.35
C GLY A 26 23.52 -15.90 -40.21
N ILE A 27 23.48 -14.92 -39.30
CA ILE A 27 22.44 -14.81 -38.25
C ILE A 27 21.12 -14.37 -38.88
N ASP A 28 20.03 -15.05 -38.56
CA ASP A 28 18.70 -14.66 -39.04
C ASP A 28 18.07 -13.55 -38.20
N GLU A 29 17.23 -12.71 -38.80
CA GLU A 29 16.50 -11.65 -38.08
C GLU A 29 15.60 -12.24 -36.98
N MET A 30 15.11 -13.47 -37.15
CA MET A 30 14.31 -14.15 -36.12
C MET A 30 15.13 -14.49 -34.87
N GLU A 31 16.42 -14.84 -35.01
CA GLU A 31 17.29 -15.15 -33.87
C GLU A 31 17.50 -13.94 -32.95
N PHE A 32 17.47 -12.72 -33.49
CA PHE A 32 17.49 -11.50 -32.67
C PHE A 32 16.23 -11.33 -31.84
N THR A 33 15.08 -11.70 -32.40
CA THR A 33 13.79 -11.60 -31.72
C THR A 33 13.68 -12.64 -30.60
N GLU A 34 14.23 -13.84 -30.82
CA GLU A 34 14.35 -14.87 -29.79
C GLU A 34 15.30 -14.43 -28.67
N ALA A 35 16.47 -13.87 -29.00
CA ALA A 35 17.40 -13.35 -28.01
C ALA A 35 16.81 -12.19 -27.18
N GLU A 36 16.01 -11.32 -27.80
CA GLU A 36 15.26 -10.26 -27.10
C GLU A 36 14.25 -10.84 -26.11
N SER A 37 13.47 -11.83 -26.52
CA SER A 37 12.51 -12.52 -25.65
C SER A 37 13.22 -13.15 -24.45
N ASN A 38 14.29 -13.91 -24.69
CA ASN A 38 15.04 -14.58 -23.64
C ASN A 38 15.59 -13.60 -22.60
N MET A 39 16.06 -12.41 -23.02
CA MET A 39 16.48 -11.36 -22.08
C MET A 39 15.30 -10.80 -21.28
N ASN A 40 14.15 -10.58 -21.92
CA ASN A 40 12.97 -10.04 -21.26
C ASN A 40 12.36 -11.02 -20.24
N ASP A 41 12.39 -12.32 -20.55
CA ASP A 41 11.97 -13.38 -19.63
C ASP A 41 12.85 -13.37 -18.38
N LEU A 42 14.18 -13.32 -18.55
CA LEU A 42 15.11 -13.22 -17.43
C LEU A 42 14.86 -11.97 -16.56
N VAL A 43 14.66 -10.81 -17.18
CA VAL A 43 14.34 -9.56 -16.45
C VAL A 43 13.04 -9.71 -15.66
N SER A 44 12.03 -10.37 -16.24
CA SER A 44 10.73 -10.58 -15.62
C SER A 44 10.81 -11.53 -14.43
N GLU A 45 11.58 -12.61 -14.54
CA GLU A 45 11.83 -13.53 -13.42
C GLU A 45 12.48 -12.82 -12.23
N TYR A 46 13.51 -12.00 -12.47
CA TYR A 46 14.15 -11.23 -11.40
C TYR A 46 13.22 -10.20 -10.75
N GLN A 47 12.36 -9.56 -11.54
CA GLN A 47 11.37 -8.63 -11.01
C GLN A 47 10.34 -9.37 -10.15
N GLN A 48 9.88 -10.54 -10.59
CA GLN A 48 8.92 -11.36 -9.86
C GLN A 48 9.47 -11.78 -8.48
N TYR A 49 10.74 -12.18 -8.38
CA TYR A 49 11.35 -12.50 -7.09
C TYR A 49 11.45 -11.28 -6.15
N GLN A 50 11.71 -10.09 -6.68
CA GLN A 50 11.73 -8.86 -5.89
C GLN A 50 10.32 -8.46 -5.42
N ASP A 51 9.34 -8.54 -6.31
CA ASP A 51 7.96 -8.15 -5.98
C ASP A 51 7.31 -9.14 -5.00
N ALA A 52 7.66 -10.43 -5.09
CA ALA A 52 7.15 -11.45 -4.17
C ALA A 52 7.58 -11.19 -2.70
N THR A 53 8.81 -10.73 -2.48
CA THR A 53 9.28 -10.38 -1.12
C THR A 53 8.61 -9.11 -0.61
N VAL A 54 8.39 -8.12 -1.48
CA VAL A 54 7.75 -6.85 -1.11
C VAL A 54 6.26 -7.05 -0.78
N ASP A 55 5.52 -7.84 -1.56
CA ASP A 55 4.11 -8.13 -1.32
C ASP A 55 3.88 -8.93 -0.01
N GLU A 56 4.82 -9.81 0.37
CA GLU A 56 4.79 -10.48 1.67
C GLU A 56 5.07 -9.51 2.83
N GLU A 57 6.09 -8.67 2.71
CA GLU A 57 6.41 -7.65 3.73
C GLU A 57 5.27 -6.64 3.90
N ASP A 58 4.68 -6.14 2.82
CA ASP A 58 3.56 -5.21 2.86
C ASP A 58 2.34 -5.82 3.55
N ARG A 59 2.03 -7.10 3.30
CA ARG A 59 0.96 -7.82 4.00
C ARG A 59 1.24 -8.00 5.48
N GLU A 60 2.47 -8.31 5.87
CA GLU A 60 2.84 -8.47 7.27
C GLU A 60 2.79 -7.12 8.01
N THR A 61 3.24 -6.03 7.38
CA THR A 61 3.14 -4.69 7.96
C THR A 61 1.69 -4.23 8.13
N ASP A 62 0.81 -4.52 7.16
CA ASP A 62 -0.61 -4.18 7.26
C ASP A 62 -1.36 -5.03 8.29
N LYS A 63 -0.98 -6.31 8.46
CA LYS A 63 -1.45 -7.13 9.60
C LYS A 63 -1.01 -6.50 10.92
N LEU A 64 0.26 -6.11 11.04
CA LEU A 64 0.79 -5.50 12.27
C LEU A 64 0.05 -4.21 12.64
N LYS A 65 -0.16 -3.31 11.66
CA LYS A 65 -0.95 -2.09 11.86
C LYS A 65 -2.38 -2.37 12.30
N ARG A 66 -3.01 -3.42 11.75
CA ARG A 66 -4.34 -3.86 12.19
C ARG A 66 -4.34 -4.29 13.65
N TYR A 67 -3.37 -5.12 14.07
CA TYR A 67 -3.22 -5.53 15.47
C TYR A 67 -3.07 -4.31 16.41
N ASP A 68 -2.24 -3.32 16.06
CA ASP A 68 -2.06 -2.09 16.84
C ASP A 68 -3.35 -1.24 16.91
N LEU A 69 -4.09 -1.13 15.79
CA LEU A 69 -5.35 -0.40 15.74
C LEU A 69 -6.43 -1.08 16.59
N GLU A 70 -6.47 -2.41 16.58
CA GLU A 70 -7.35 -3.22 17.41
C GLU A 70 -7.08 -3.01 18.92
N ASP A 71 -5.82 -2.81 19.31
CA ASP A 71 -5.42 -2.61 20.70
C ASP A 71 -5.71 -1.19 21.20
N LEU A 72 -5.55 -0.17 20.33
CA LEU A 72 -6.05 1.20 20.59
C LEU A 72 -7.57 1.25 20.75
N ARG A 73 -8.31 0.41 20.04
CA ARG A 73 -9.78 0.30 20.19
C ARG A 73 -10.19 -0.36 21.52
N LYS A 74 -9.35 -1.25 22.06
CA LYS A 74 -9.59 -1.99 23.30
C LYS A 74 -9.10 -1.29 24.55
N THR A 75 -8.16 -0.35 24.44
CA THR A 75 -7.74 0.53 25.53
C THR A 75 -8.60 1.79 25.49
N PRO A 76 -9.78 1.82 26.15
CA PRO A 76 -10.52 3.06 26.27
C PRO A 76 -9.60 4.06 26.93
N ASN A 77 -9.26 5.13 26.19
CA ASN A 77 -8.51 6.24 26.74
C ASN A 77 -9.34 6.77 27.91
N GLN A 78 -8.87 6.50 29.13
CA GLN A 78 -9.62 6.70 30.37
C GLN A 78 -9.96 8.19 30.61
N PHE A 79 -9.41 9.08 29.78
CA PHE A 79 -9.64 10.50 29.78
C PHE A 79 -10.93 10.96 29.08
N TYR A 80 -11.54 10.16 28.18
CA TYR A 80 -12.74 10.56 27.40
C TYR A 80 -14.02 9.77 27.70
N ALA A 81 -14.02 8.88 28.70
CA ALA A 81 -15.18 8.03 29.02
C ALA A 81 -16.20 8.65 30.01
N LEU A 82 -16.19 9.98 30.19
CA LEU A 82 -17.06 10.70 31.13
C LEU A 82 -17.95 11.71 30.42
N GLU A 83 -18.79 11.28 29.47
CA GLU A 83 -19.85 12.16 28.92
C GLU A 83 -21.01 11.36 28.30
N SER A 84 -21.48 10.32 28.97
CA SER A 84 -22.62 9.52 28.46
C SER A 84 -23.70 9.17 29.49
N SER A 85 -23.77 9.88 30.61
CA SER A 85 -24.93 9.80 31.50
C SER A 85 -25.56 11.18 31.66
N GLU A 86 -26.62 11.43 30.90
CA GLU A 86 -27.92 11.92 31.39
C GLU A 86 -28.73 12.48 30.22
N THR A 87 -29.88 11.85 29.90
CA THR A 87 -31.20 12.50 29.84
C THR A 87 -32.28 11.49 29.43
N GLU A 88 -33.24 11.24 30.33
CA GLU A 88 -34.68 10.98 30.11
C GLU A 88 -35.35 10.83 31.50
N PRO A 89 -36.67 11.11 31.66
CA PRO A 89 -37.11 12.33 32.31
C PRO A 89 -37.72 12.12 33.72
N ALA A 90 -37.93 13.27 34.36
CA ALA A 90 -38.30 13.43 35.76
C ALA A 90 -39.73 12.97 36.12
N GLU A 91 -39.83 12.23 37.25
CA GLU A 91 -40.93 12.40 38.20
C GLU A 91 -40.33 12.57 39.60
N ARG A 92 -40.38 13.80 40.13
CA ARG A 92 -40.29 14.03 41.58
C ARG A 92 -41.09 15.26 41.98
N THR A 93 -41.68 15.15 43.16
CA THR A 93 -42.92 15.76 43.65
C THR A 93 -42.79 17.24 44.09
N PRO A 94 -43.93 17.96 44.31
CA PRO A 94 -43.98 19.42 44.51
C PRO A 94 -43.34 20.04 45.77
N GLN A 95 -42.41 19.37 46.48
CA GLN A 95 -41.93 19.85 47.79
C GLN A 95 -40.51 20.45 47.81
N GLU A 96 -39.72 20.37 46.75
CA GLU A 96 -38.34 20.89 46.74
C GLU A 96 -38.18 22.33 46.21
N GLU A 97 -39.28 23.05 46.00
CA GLU A 97 -39.24 24.42 45.45
C GLU A 97 -38.87 25.52 46.47
N LYS A 98 -38.55 25.18 47.73
CA LYS A 98 -38.42 26.18 48.82
C LYS A 98 -37.03 26.48 49.35
N MET A 99 -35.94 25.91 48.82
CA MET A 99 -34.62 26.10 49.46
C MET A 99 -33.47 26.52 48.54
N VAL A 100 -33.74 27.09 47.36
CA VAL A 100 -32.69 27.70 46.51
C VAL A 100 -33.14 29.07 45.97
N ALA A 101 -33.76 29.88 46.81
CA ALA A 101 -34.06 31.28 46.49
C ALA A 101 -33.58 32.23 47.58
N ARG A 102 -32.40 31.97 48.16
CA ARG A 102 -31.72 32.96 49.00
C ARG A 102 -30.20 32.80 48.97
N CYS A 103 -29.62 32.96 47.79
CA CYS A 103 -28.27 33.50 47.69
C CYS A 103 -28.37 35.04 47.66
N ARG A 104 -27.59 35.69 48.53
CA ARG A 104 -27.15 37.10 48.57
C ARG A 104 -27.69 37.95 49.72
N HIS A 105 -26.74 38.28 50.62
CA HIS A 105 -26.75 39.09 51.85
C HIS A 105 -27.21 38.41 53.13
#